data_AF-A0A8T3LHV4-F1
#
_entry.id   AF-A0A8T3LHV4-F1
#
_cell.length_a   1.000
_cell.length_b   1.000
_cell.length_c   1.000
_cell.angle_alpha   90.00
_cell.angle_beta   90.00
_cell.angle_gamma   90.00
#
_symmetry.space_group_name_H-M   'P 1'
#
loop_
_entity.id
_entity.type
_entity.pdbx_description
1 polymer ?
#
loop_
_entity_poly.entity_id
_entity_poly.type
_entity_poly.pdbx_seq_one_letter_code
_entity_poly.pdbx_strand_id
1 'polypeptide(L)'
;LKALERIGFKSTVTGHGWRTTFSTALNESGRYNPDWVEIQLAHVPKGTRAVYNQAAYLKQRRAMMQDYSDAIDQILAGNGNPLEPE
;
A
#
# COMPACT_ATOMS: atom_id res chain seq x y z
N LEU A 1 3.47 -0.02 17.96
CA LEU A 1 2.22 -0.70 17.51
C LEU A 1 2.28 -2.09 18.12
N LYS A 2 1.39 -2.44 19.06
CA LYS A 2 1.48 -3.72 19.79
C LYS A 2 1.53 -4.96 18.89
N ALA A 3 0.93 -4.90 17.70
CA ALA A 3 1.03 -5.98 16.71
C ALA A 3 2.46 -6.16 16.17
N LEU A 4 3.10 -5.08 15.67
CA LEU A 4 4.48 -5.10 15.17
C LEU A 4 5.49 -5.54 16.24
N GLU A 5 5.25 -5.15 17.49
CA GLU A 5 6.09 -5.57 18.62
C GLU A 5 5.99 -7.08 18.88
N ARG A 6 4.78 -7.65 18.77
CA ARG A 6 4.54 -9.09 18.98
C ARG A 6 5.16 -9.96 17.89
N ILE A 7 5.28 -9.45 16.67
CA ILE A 7 5.90 -10.16 15.55
C ILE A 7 7.40 -9.86 15.42
N GLY A 8 8.04 -9.29 16.45
CA GLY A 8 9.49 -9.11 16.51
C GLY A 8 10.05 -7.83 15.89
N PHE A 9 9.20 -6.94 15.35
CA PHE A 9 9.64 -5.69 14.70
C PHE A 9 9.70 -4.48 15.65
N LYS A 10 9.81 -4.72 16.97
CA LYS A 10 9.92 -3.63 17.95
C LYS A 10 11.17 -2.80 17.67
N SER A 11 10.98 -1.48 17.51
CA SER A 11 12.04 -0.50 17.23
C SER A 11 12.77 -0.68 15.88
N THR A 12 12.47 -1.72 15.10
CA THR A 12 13.00 -1.91 13.73
C THR A 12 12.15 -1.18 12.71
N VAL A 13 10.83 -1.26 12.83
CA VAL A 13 9.90 -0.58 11.91
C VAL A 13 8.74 0.03 12.71
N THR A 14 8.33 1.24 12.31
CA THR A 14 7.15 1.91 12.87
C THR A 14 5.94 1.76 11.95
N GLY A 15 4.73 1.92 12.48
CA GLY A 15 3.52 1.94 11.65
C GLY A 15 3.49 3.03 10.59
N HIS A 16 4.27 4.11 10.78
CA HIS A 16 4.48 5.12 9.76
C HIS A 16 5.45 4.61 8.67
N GLY A 17 6.57 4.01 9.06
CA GLY A 17 7.52 3.40 8.12
C GLY A 17 6.87 2.38 7.19
N TRP A 18 6.04 1.48 7.72
CA TRP A 18 5.27 0.52 6.89
C TRP A 18 4.35 1.21 5.88
N ARG A 19 3.67 2.29 6.27
CA ARG A 19 2.79 3.06 5.36
C ARG A 19 3.57 3.75 4.26
N THR A 20 4.73 4.32 4.60
CA THR A 20 5.62 4.94 3.62
C THR A 20 6.12 3.91 2.62
N THR A 21 6.63 2.77 3.08
CA THR A 21 7.10 1.68 2.19
C THR A 21 5.98 1.18 1.27
N PHE A 22 4.78 0.95 1.79
CA PHE A 22 3.62 0.57 0.98
C PHE A 22 3.27 1.61 -0.08
N SER A 23 3.18 2.89 0.31
CA SER A 23 2.80 3.98 -0.60
C SER A 23 3.82 4.15 -1.72
N THR A 24 5.11 4.20 -1.36
CA THR A 24 6.20 4.37 -2.31
C THR A 24 6.23 3.22 -3.32
N ALA A 25 6.23 1.97 -2.87
CA ALA A 25 6.29 0.80 -3.76
C ALA A 25 5.14 0.77 -4.78
N LEU A 26 3.90 1.02 -4.33
CA LEU A 26 2.76 0.98 -5.24
C LEU A 26 2.70 2.16 -6.21
N ASN A 27 3.09 3.36 -5.77
CA ASN A 27 3.15 4.51 -6.67
C ASN A 27 4.30 4.39 -7.69
N GLU A 28 5.48 3.93 -7.26
CA GLU A 28 6.64 3.74 -8.14
C GLU A 28 6.41 2.64 -9.17
N SER A 29 5.64 1.60 -8.83
CA SER A 29 5.29 0.54 -9.79
C SER A 29 4.54 1.07 -11.02
N GLY A 30 3.87 2.23 -10.93
CA GLY A 30 3.04 2.78 -12.00
C GLY A 30 1.77 1.97 -12.34
N ARG A 31 1.51 0.86 -11.63
CA ARG A 31 0.44 -0.11 -11.96
C ARG A 31 -0.94 0.31 -11.47
N TYR A 32 -1.02 1.18 -10.47
CA TYR A 32 -2.27 1.49 -9.78
C TYR A 32 -2.59 2.99 -9.81
N ASN A 33 -3.88 3.31 -9.73
CA ASN A 33 -4.31 4.69 -9.59
C ASN A 33 -3.88 5.21 -8.20
N PRO A 34 -3.20 6.38 -8.11
CA PRO A 34 -2.78 6.96 -6.84
C PRO A 34 -3.92 7.15 -5.83
N ASP A 35 -5.14 7.47 -6.30
CA ASP A 35 -6.31 7.60 -5.42
C ASP A 35 -6.61 6.31 -4.64
N TRP A 36 -6.36 5.14 -5.24
CA TRP A 36 -6.60 3.86 -4.58
C TRP A 36 -5.60 3.64 -3.45
N VAL A 37 -4.35 4.01 -3.67
CA VAL A 37 -3.26 3.93 -2.68
C VAL A 37 -3.55 4.86 -1.51
N GLU A 38 -3.91 6.12 -1.79
CA GLU A 38 -4.22 7.12 -0.76
C GLU A 38 -5.45 6.74 0.09
N ILE A 39 -6.53 6.27 -0.54
CA ILE A 39 -7.73 5.81 0.18
C ILE A 39 -7.42 4.56 1.02
N GLN A 40 -6.54 3.68 0.56
CA GLN A 40 -6.11 2.50 1.33
C GLN A 40 -5.35 2.90 2.60
N LEU A 41 -4.65 4.02 2.58
CA LEU A 41 -3.98 4.63 3.73
C LEU A 41 -4.96 5.41 4.63
N ALA A 42 -6.25 5.44 4.29
CA ALA A 42 -7.29 6.25 4.93
C ALA A 42 -7.00 7.76 4.85
N HIS A 43 -6.27 8.20 3.83
CA HIS A 43 -6.08 9.62 3.57
C HIS A 43 -7.35 10.21 2.96
N VAL A 44 -7.78 11.34 3.53
CA VAL A 44 -8.96 12.06 3.04
C VAL A 44 -8.50 13.08 2.00
N PRO A 45 -8.98 13.01 0.75
CA PRO A 45 -8.67 14.01 -0.26
C PRO A 45 -9.16 15.40 0.17
N LYS A 46 -8.50 16.46 -0.31
CA LYS A 46 -8.83 17.85 0.05
C LYS A 46 -9.43 18.61 -1.14
N GLY A 47 -10.11 19.72 -0.84
CA GLY A 47 -10.63 20.66 -1.83
C GLY A 47 -11.86 20.16 -2.59
N THR A 48 -12.17 20.81 -3.71
CA THR A 48 -13.38 20.55 -4.52
C THR A 48 -13.52 19.09 -4.95
N ARG A 49 -12.39 18.42 -5.25
CA ARG A 49 -12.39 17.00 -5.62
C ARG A 49 -12.97 16.11 -4.54
N ALA A 50 -12.74 16.42 -3.27
CA ALA A 50 -13.27 15.65 -2.13
C ALA A 50 -14.80 15.77 -2.00
N VAL A 51 -15.39 16.86 -2.48
CA VAL A 51 -16.86 17.03 -2.49
C VAL A 51 -17.49 16.08 -3.50
N TYR A 52 -16.91 15.98 -4.69
CA TYR A 52 -17.51 15.22 -5.80
C TYR A 52 -17.08 13.76 -5.87
N ASN A 53 -15.84 13.44 -5.48
CA ASN A 53 -15.33 12.08 -5.54
C ASN A 53 -15.53 11.35 -4.21
N GLN A 54 -16.68 10.67 -4.09
CA GLN A 54 -17.02 9.80 -2.95
C GLN A 54 -16.76 8.31 -3.25
N ALA A 55 -16.00 7.99 -4.31
CA ALA A 55 -15.79 6.61 -4.71
C ALA A 55 -14.86 5.87 -3.72
N ALA A 56 -15.30 4.70 -3.25
CA ALA A 56 -14.53 3.88 -2.32
C ALA A 56 -13.54 2.90 -2.99
N TYR A 57 -13.67 2.72 -4.31
CA TYR A 57 -12.85 1.83 -5.15
C TYR A 57 -12.61 0.43 -4.57
N LEU A 58 -13.60 -0.16 -3.89
CA LEU A 58 -13.42 -1.38 -3.12
C LEU A 58 -12.95 -2.59 -3.96
N LYS A 59 -13.46 -2.75 -5.18
CA LYS A 59 -13.05 -3.85 -6.05
C LYS A 59 -11.57 -3.72 -6.44
N GLN A 60 -11.17 -2.53 -6.83
CA GLN A 60 -9.80 -2.21 -7.25
C GLN A 60 -8.82 -2.28 -6.08
N ARG A 61 -9.16 -1.73 -4.91
CA ARG A 61 -8.33 -1.81 -3.72
C ARG A 61 -8.13 -3.24 -3.22
N ARG A 62 -9.14 -4.11 -3.33
CA ARG A 62 -8.98 -5.54 -3.00
C ARG A 62 -7.97 -6.21 -3.93
N ALA A 63 -8.08 -5.99 -5.23
CA ALA A 63 -7.12 -6.54 -6.20
C ALA A 63 -5.71 -6.01 -5.92
N MET A 64 -5.55 -4.69 -5.76
CA MET A 64 -4.27 -4.06 -5.43
C MET A 64 -3.63 -4.63 -4.14
N MET A 65 -4.43 -4.84 -3.08
CA MET A 65 -3.92 -5.42 -1.84
C MET A 65 -3.55 -6.89 -1.97
N GLN A 66 -4.25 -7.65 -2.82
CA GLN A 66 -3.90 -9.04 -3.11
C GLN A 66 -2.58 -9.09 -3.87
N ASP A 67 -2.45 -8.31 -4.95
CA ASP A 67 -1.22 -8.22 -5.74
C ASP A 67 -0.02 -7.78 -4.87
N TYR A 68 -0.23 -6.84 -3.95
CA TYR A 68 0.81 -6.42 -2.99
C TYR A 68 1.24 -7.57 -2.06
N SER A 69 0.28 -8.37 -1.58
CA SER A 69 0.58 -9.56 -0.77
C SER A 69 1.37 -10.58 -1.58
N ASP A 70 0.92 -10.89 -2.80
CA ASP A 70 1.56 -11.85 -3.68
C ASP A 70 2.99 -11.39 -4.05
N ALA A 71 3.21 -10.08 -4.19
CA ALA A 71 4.55 -9.52 -4.40
C ALA A 71 5.50 -9.77 -3.22
N ILE A 72 5.02 -9.61 -1.98
CA ILE A 72 5.80 -9.92 -0.78
C ILE A 72 6.15 -11.41 -0.76
N ASP A 73 5.20 -12.29 -1.08
CA ASP A 73 5.43 -13.73 -1.14
C ASP A 73 6.48 -14.09 -2.21
N GLN A 74 6.46 -13.43 -3.37
CA GLN A 74 7.49 -13.62 -4.40
C GLN A 74 8.89 -13.18 -3.95
N ILE A 75 8.99 -12.03 -3.27
CA ILE A 75 10.26 -11.54 -2.72
C ILE A 75 10.80 -12.54 -1.69
N LEU A 76 9.93 -13.04 -0.81
CA LEU A 76 10.30 -14.03 0.21
C LEU A 76 10.73 -15.37 -0.40
N ALA A 77 10.12 -15.78 -1.52
CA ALA A 77 10.49 -16.97 -2.26
C ALA A 77 11.79 -16.81 -3.09
N GLY A 78 12.35 -15.60 -3.18
CA GLY A 78 13.54 -15.32 -3.98
C GLY A 78 13.27 -15.17 -5.49
N ASN A 79 12.01 -14.94 -5.88
CA ASN A 79 11.59 -14.82 -7.28
C ASN A 79 11.77 -13.40 -7.85
N GLY A 80 12.28 -12.46 -7.04
CA GLY A 80 12.40 -11.04 -7.39
C GLY A 80 11.20 -10.21 -6.91
N ASN A 81 11.26 -8.90 -7.15
CA ASN A 81 10.21 -7.96 -6.76
C ASN A 81 9.32 -7.62 -7.97
N PRO A 82 8.09 -8.16 -8.06
CA PRO A 82 7.21 -7.95 -9.20
C PRO A 82 6.53 -6.55 -9.23
N LEU A 83 6.83 -5.70 -8.24
CA LEU A 83 6.39 -4.30 -8.21
C LEU A 83 7.49 -3.32 -8.64
N GLU A 84 8.70 -3.81 -8.98
CA GLU A 84 9.70 -2.92 -9.57
C GLU A 84 9.19 -2.34 -10.90
N PRO A 85 9.42 -1.03 -11.14
CA PRO A 85 9.13 -0.43 -12.43
C PRO A 85 9.96 -1.09 -13.53
N GLU A 86 9.37 -1.27 -14.72
CA GLU A 86 10.07 -1.70 -15.94
C GLU A 86 11.16 -0.71 -16.38
#